data_AF-A0A2R6FKA0-F1
#
_entry.id   AF-A0A2R6FKA0-F1
#
_cell.length_a   1.000
_cell.length_b   1.000
_cell.length_c   1.000
_cell.angle_alpha   90.00
_cell.angle_beta   90.00
_cell.angle_gamma   90.00
#
_symmetry.space_group_name_H-M   'P 1'
#
loop_
_entity.id
_entity.type
_entity.pdbx_description
1 polymer ?
#
loop_
_entity_poly.entity_id
_entity_poly.type
_entity_poly.pdbx_seq_one_letter_code
_entity_poly.pdbx_strand_id
1 'polypeptide(L)' 'MGLLDLIRGRIRLWRQDDSSGPTHAPRYGESVSYVACSECGEGSLVYDEDREASMCNVCGAVDD' A
#
# COMPACT_ATOMS: atom_id res chain seq x y z
N MET A 1 -0.77 -25.17 -11.89
CA MET A 1 -0.28 -24.31 -10.80
C MET A 1 1.18 -24.63 -10.59
N GLY A 2 2.06 -23.85 -11.21
CA GLY A 2 3.45 -24.22 -11.44
C GLY A 2 4.37 -23.78 -10.30
N LEU A 3 5.46 -24.51 -10.12
CA LEU A 3 6.54 -24.21 -9.17
C LEU A 3 7.08 -22.76 -9.31
N LEU A 4 6.91 -22.17 -10.49
CA LEU A 4 7.27 -20.80 -10.83
C LEU A 4 6.44 -19.74 -10.09
N ASP A 5 5.17 -20.00 -9.77
CA ASP A 5 4.33 -19.08 -8.98
C ASP A 5 4.81 -19.01 -7.51
N LEU A 6 5.23 -20.15 -6.95
CA LEU A 6 5.77 -20.22 -5.60
C LEU A 6 7.08 -19.43 -5.46
N ILE A 7 7.96 -19.55 -6.45
CA ILE A 7 9.25 -18.85 -6.48
C ILE A 7 9.02 -17.34 -6.64
N ARG A 8 8.13 -16.92 -7.55
CA ARG A 8 7.79 -15.51 -7.73
C ARG A 8 7.17 -14.90 -6.47
N GLY A 9 6.29 -15.62 -5.79
CA GLY A 9 5.71 -15.19 -4.51
C GLY A 9 6.79 -14.99 -3.43
N ARG A 10 7.76 -15.92 -3.36
CA ARG A 10 8.88 -15.84 -2.41
C ARG A 10 9.78 -14.62 -2.67
N ILE A 11 10.11 -14.34 -3.93
CA ILE A 11 10.94 -13.19 -4.31
C ILE A 11 10.22 -11.87 -4.00
N ARG A 12 8.91 -11.78 -4.25
CA ARG A 12 8.11 -10.60 -3.91
C ARG A 12 8.11 -10.32 -2.41
N LEU A 13 7.95 -11.37 -1.60
CA LEU A 13 7.94 -11.27 -0.14
C LEU A 13 9.30 -10.76 0.39
N TRP A 14 10.41 -11.29 -0.13
CA TRP A 14 11.75 -10.84 0.25
C TRP A 14 12.01 -9.38 -0.13
N ARG A 15 11.51 -8.93 -1.28
CA ARG A 15 11.61 -7.52 -1.69
C ARG A 15 10.74 -6.59 -0.83
N GLN A 16 9.67 -7.10 -0.23
CA GLN A 16 8.80 -6.34 0.68
C GLN A 16 9.39 -6.19 2.09
N ASP A 17 10.23 -7.13 2.54
CA ASP A 17 10.88 -7.07 3.87
C ASP A 17 11.90 -5.92 3.96
N ASP A 18 12.57 -5.57 2.85
CA ASP A 18 13.48 -4.40 2.75
C ASP A 18 12.74 -3.06 2.59
N SER A 19 11.43 -3.07 2.32
CA SER A 19 10.61 -1.85 2.18
C SER A 19 9.51 -1.85 3.23
N SER A 20 9.87 -1.29 4.39
CA SER A 20 8.95 -0.80 5.41
C SER A 20 8.30 -1.90 6.27
N GLY A 21 9.01 -2.27 7.35
CA GLY A 21 8.29 -2.48 8.62
C GLY A 21 7.37 -1.28 8.87
N PRO A 22 6.22 -1.44 9.54
CA PRO A 22 5.20 -0.39 9.61
C PRO A 22 5.86 0.93 9.98
N THR A 23 5.85 1.89 9.03
CA THR A 23 6.53 3.19 9.19
C THR A 23 5.96 3.96 10.38
N HIS A 24 4.80 3.53 10.89
CA HIS A 24 4.17 4.04 12.09
C HIS A 24 4.19 3.00 13.22
N ALA A 25 4.54 3.47 14.42
CA ALA A 25 4.28 2.74 15.65
C ALA A 25 2.79 2.35 15.73
N PRO A 26 2.44 1.15 16.20
CA PRO A 26 1.05 0.73 16.29
C PRO A 26 0.28 1.67 17.21
N ARG A 27 -0.63 2.47 16.63
CA ARG A 27 -1.46 3.43 17.34
C ARG A 27 -2.73 2.75 17.86
N TYR A 28 -2.59 1.98 18.93
CA TYR A 28 -3.73 1.36 19.60
C TYR A 28 -4.65 2.45 20.18
N GLY A 29 -5.94 2.42 19.78
CA GLY A 29 -6.96 3.36 20.27
C GLY A 29 -7.17 4.60 19.40
N GLU A 30 -6.40 4.80 18.33
CA GLU A 30 -6.63 5.87 17.35
C GLU A 30 -7.58 5.35 16.25
N SER A 31 -8.72 6.01 16.07
CA SER A 31 -9.63 5.70 14.97
C SER A 31 -9.04 6.24 13.67
N VAL A 32 -8.49 5.34 12.85
CA VAL A 32 -7.99 5.65 11.51
C VAL A 32 -9.15 5.72 10.52
N SER A 33 -9.36 6.89 9.92
CA SER A 33 -10.27 7.04 8.78
C SER A 33 -9.51 6.80 7.48
N TYR A 34 -9.79 5.68 6.82
CA TYR A 34 -9.27 5.41 5.47
C TYR A 34 -10.24 5.99 4.44
N VAL A 35 -9.73 6.81 3.53
CA VAL A 35 -10.49 7.26 2.35
C VAL A 35 -10.30 6.23 1.25
N ALA A 36 -11.41 5.63 0.81
CA ALA A 36 -11.40 4.67 -0.30
C ALA A 36 -11.14 5.39 -1.63
N CYS A 37 -10.42 4.75 -2.54
CA CYS A 37 -10.21 5.27 -3.88
C CYS A 37 -11.49 5.15 -4.71
N SER A 38 -12.00 6.27 -5.22
CA SER A 38 -13.18 6.36 -6.08
C SER A 38 -12.97 5.72 -7.46
N GLU A 39 -11.73 5.68 -7.95
CA GLU A 39 -11.40 5.18 -9.30
C GLU A 39 -11.42 3.66 -9.40
N CYS A 40 -10.80 2.95 -8.45
CA CYS A 40 -10.72 1.49 -8.48
C CYS A 40 -11.59 0.78 -7.43
N GLY A 41 -12.03 1.46 -6.37
CA GLY A 41 -12.85 0.88 -5.30
C GLY A 41 -12.17 -0.18 -4.42
N GLU A 42 -10.93 -0.57 -4.73
CA GLU A 42 -10.18 -1.59 -3.98
C GLU A 42 -9.11 -0.98 -3.05
N GLY A 43 -8.51 0.14 -3.47
CA GLY A 43 -7.42 0.80 -2.75
C GLY A 43 -7.87 1.89 -1.79
N SER A 44 -6.91 2.41 -1.03
CA SER A 44 -7.10 3.59 -0.17
C SER A 44 -6.15 4.70 -0.58
N LEU A 45 -6.59 5.94 -0.40
CA LEU A 45 -5.73 7.11 -0.59
C LEU A 45 -4.71 7.20 0.55
N VAL A 46 -3.44 7.35 0.18
CA VAL A 46 -2.30 7.54 1.07
C VAL A 46 -1.59 8.80 0.61
N TYR A 47 -1.22 9.68 1.54
CA TYR A 47 -0.49 10.89 1.22
C TYR A 47 0.94 10.55 0.75
N ASP A 48 1.31 10.98 -0.45
CA ASP A 48 2.65 10.90 -1.02
C ASP A 48 3.36 12.25 -0.77
N GLU A 49 4.39 12.23 0.07
CA GLU A 49 5.15 13.43 0.47
C GLU A 49 6.03 13.99 -0.66
N ASP A 50 6.49 13.15 -1.59
CA ASP A 50 7.30 13.58 -2.73
C ASP A 50 6.47 14.36 -3.76
N ARG A 51 5.17 14.08 -3.81
CA ARG A 51 4.21 14.70 -4.74
C ARG A 51 3.28 15.71 -4.11
N GLU A 52 3.31 15.82 -2.79
CA GLU A 52 2.41 16.66 -2.00
C GLU A 52 0.92 16.37 -2.30
N ALA A 53 0.58 15.10 -2.57
CA ALA A 53 -0.75 14.70 -3.02
C ALA A 53 -1.20 13.33 -2.49
N SER A 54 -2.51 13.12 -2.37
CA SER A 54 -3.09 11.82 -2.01
C SER A 54 -3.07 10.88 -3.21
N MET A 55 -2.48 9.69 -3.05
CA MET A 55 -2.42 8.67 -4.09
C MET A 55 -3.02 7.34 -3.64
N CYS A 56 -3.72 6.67 -4.54
CA CYS A 56 -4.19 5.32 -4.34
C CYS A 56 -3.03 4.33 -4.35
N ASN A 57 -2.88 3.56 -3.27
CA ASN A 57 -1.84 2.53 -3.13
C ASN A 57 -1.99 1.31 -4.07
N VAL A 58 -3.14 1.15 -4.75
CA VAL A 58 -3.41 0.04 -5.67
C VAL A 58 -3.28 0.46 -7.13
N CYS A 59 -4.04 1.48 -7.55
CA CYS A 59 -4.09 1.89 -8.96
C CYS A 59 -3.23 3.11 -9.29
N GLY A 60 -2.69 3.81 -8.28
CA GLY A 60 -1.88 5.02 -8.49
C GLY A 60 -2.68 6.27 -8.88
N ALA A 61 -4.01 6.24 -8.79
CA ALA A 61 -4.83 7.43 -8.99
C ALA A 61 -4.46 8.53 -7.97
N VAL A 62 -4.34 9.76 -8.44
CA VAL A 62 -4.06 10.94 -7.61
C VAL A 62 -5.40 11.64 -7.32
N ASP A 63 -5.62 12.00 -6.06
CA ASP A 63 -6.76 12.77 -5.58
C ASP A 63 -6.23 14.16 -5.17
N ASP A 64 -6.64 15.19 -5.93
CA ASP A 64 -6.27 16.62 -5.80
C ASP A 64 -7.27 17.38 -4.92
#